data_AF-A0AAV6TIR7-F1
#
_entry.id   AF-A0AAV6TIR7-F1
#
_cell.length_a   1.000
_cell.length_b   1.000
_cell.length_c   1.000
_cell.angle_alpha   90.00
_cell.angle_beta   90.00
_cell.angle_gamma   90.00
#
_symmetry.space_group_name_H-M   'P 1'
#
loop_
_entity.id
_entity.type
_entity.pdbx_description
1 polymer ?
#
loop_
_entity_poly.entity_id
_entity_poly.type
_entity_poly.pdbx_seq_one_letter_code
_entity_poly.pdbx_strand_id
1 'polypeptide(L)'
;MSLQSDLNIENIPNFYDTDYSQRVLTELLSYKYRDLKLRFHDKEFIPRRKVLTFGDPGLTYTFSGTNVPANRWSTTLLNIKKDVEARTGEEYNYVLLNYYSNGLSKIGSHKDNETSLDPASTIPTLSFGATRTFYHI
;
A
#
# COMPACT_ATOMS: atom_id res chain seq x y z
N MET A 1 14.93 -23.12 19.64
CA MET A 1 13.48 -22.83 19.62
C MET A 1 13.22 -22.09 18.32
N SER A 2 12.70 -22.80 17.32
CA SER A 2 12.47 -22.26 15.97
C SER A 2 11.26 -21.32 16.05
N LEU A 3 11.45 -20.03 15.83
CA LEU A 3 10.34 -19.12 15.52
C LEU A 3 9.81 -19.53 14.15
N GLN A 4 8.81 -20.41 14.12
CA GLN A 4 7.95 -20.51 12.95
C GLN A 4 7.34 -19.12 12.74
N SER A 5 7.59 -18.52 11.58
CA SER A 5 6.92 -17.29 11.20
C SER A 5 5.45 -17.62 10.96
N ASP A 6 4.56 -17.15 11.83
CA ASP A 6 3.09 -17.25 11.69
C ASP A 6 2.54 -16.38 10.54
N LEU A 7 3.34 -16.11 9.52
CA LEU A 7 2.97 -15.23 8.42
C LEU A 7 2.23 -16.06 7.35
N ASN A 8 0.90 -15.97 7.36
CA ASN A 8 0.07 -16.57 6.31
C ASN A 8 0.06 -15.65 5.08
N ILE A 9 0.92 -15.93 4.09
CA ILE A 9 0.94 -15.20 2.82
C ILE A 9 0.22 -16.03 1.75
N GLU A 10 -0.81 -15.44 1.14
CA GLU A 10 -1.45 -15.97 -0.05
C GLU A 10 -1.06 -15.13 -1.28
N ASN A 11 -0.61 -15.78 -2.35
CA ASN A 11 -0.33 -15.12 -3.63
C ASN A 11 -1.45 -15.42 -4.63
N ILE A 12 -2.08 -14.37 -5.15
CA ILE A 12 -3.15 -14.47 -6.14
C ILE A 12 -2.66 -13.83 -7.45
N PRO A 13 -2.11 -14.61 -8.39
CA PRO A 13 -1.70 -14.08 -9.68
C PRO A 13 -2.93 -13.68 -10.49
N ASN A 14 -2.82 -12.60 -11.27
CA ASN A 14 -3.87 -12.14 -12.19
C ASN A 14 -5.24 -11.92 -11.51
N PHE A 15 -5.25 -11.31 -10.31
CA PHE A 15 -6.50 -10.92 -9.63
C PHE A 15 -7.43 -10.11 -10.55
N TYR A 16 -6.83 -9.27 -11.39
CA TYR A 16 -7.49 -8.68 -12.55
C TYR A 16 -6.83 -9.19 -13.84
N ASP A 17 -7.61 -9.23 -14.91
CA ASP A 17 -7.08 -9.44 -16.25
C ASP A 17 -6.18 -8.27 -16.71
N THR A 18 -5.42 -8.50 -17.78
CA THR A 18 -4.45 -7.54 -18.32
C THR A 18 -5.10 -6.21 -18.74
N ASP A 19 -6.28 -6.26 -19.36
CA ASP A 19 -6.94 -5.07 -19.90
C ASP A 19 -7.45 -4.17 -18.78
N TYR A 20 -8.09 -4.77 -17.76
CA TYR A 20 -8.53 -4.06 -16.57
C TYR A 20 -7.33 -3.50 -15.79
N SER A 21 -6.29 -4.31 -15.61
CA SER A 21 -5.05 -3.89 -14.94
C SER A 21 -4.41 -2.68 -15.63
N GLN A 22 -4.39 -2.66 -16.97
CA GLN A 22 -3.83 -1.53 -17.73
C GLN A 22 -4.67 -0.26 -17.58
N ARG A 23 -6.01 -0.36 -17.60
CA ARG A 23 -6.90 0.80 -17.36
C ARG A 23 -6.70 1.38 -15.95
N VAL A 24 -6.66 0.52 -14.94
CA VAL A 24 -6.39 0.91 -13.56
C VAL A 24 -5.03 1.57 -13.45
N LEU A 25 -3.98 0.98 -14.04
CA LEU A 25 -2.64 1.57 -14.03
C LEU A 25 -2.62 2.96 -14.67
N THR A 26 -3.23 3.14 -15.83
CA THR A 26 -3.31 4.44 -16.51
C THR A 26 -3.98 5.50 -15.62
N GLU A 27 -5.10 5.15 -14.99
CA GLU A 27 -5.79 6.04 -14.05
C GLU A 27 -4.92 6.36 -12.83
N LEU A 28 -4.33 5.34 -12.18
CA LEU A 28 -3.49 5.52 -10.99
C LEU A 28 -2.25 6.38 -11.30
N LEU A 29 -1.69 6.32 -12.50
CA LEU A 29 -0.56 7.14 -12.93
C LEU A 29 -0.94 8.62 -13.16
N SER A 30 -2.23 8.93 -13.36
CA SER A 30 -2.71 10.31 -13.49
C SER A 30 -2.70 11.07 -12.16
N TYR A 31 -2.66 10.35 -11.03
CA TYR A 31 -2.72 10.96 -9.70
C TYR A 31 -1.45 11.72 -9.33
N LYS A 32 -1.62 12.76 -8.51
CA LYS A 32 -0.50 13.59 -8.03
C LYS A 32 0.12 13.01 -6.76
N TYR A 33 1.03 12.06 -6.94
CA TYR A 33 1.84 11.51 -5.84
C TYR A 33 2.81 12.55 -5.27
N ARG A 34 3.20 12.36 -4.00
CA ARG A 34 4.09 13.26 -3.29
C ARG A 34 5.25 12.50 -2.67
N ASP A 35 6.38 13.18 -2.55
CA ASP A 35 7.49 12.69 -1.74
C ASP A 35 7.07 12.72 -0.26
N LEU A 36 7.32 11.62 0.45
CA LEU A 36 7.06 11.53 1.88
C LEU A 36 8.37 11.71 2.64
N LYS A 37 8.50 12.80 3.38
CA LYS A 37 9.64 13.00 4.27
C LYS A 37 9.43 12.16 5.53
N LEU A 38 10.37 11.25 5.77
CA LEU A 38 10.37 10.38 6.94
C LEU A 38 11.41 10.86 7.93
N ARG A 39 11.14 10.63 9.22
CA ARG A 39 12.07 10.87 10.31
C ARG A 39 12.47 9.54 10.92
N PHE A 40 13.77 9.29 10.97
CA PHE A 40 14.35 8.12 11.63
C PHE A 40 15.40 8.63 12.62
N HIS A 41 15.12 8.50 13.93
CA HIS A 41 15.83 9.24 14.98
C HIS A 41 15.85 10.75 14.67
N ASP A 42 17.03 11.38 14.71
CA ASP A 42 17.21 12.81 14.44
C ASP A 42 17.51 13.12 12.97
N LYS A 43 17.31 12.16 12.07
CA LYS A 43 17.59 12.32 10.63
C LYS A 43 16.31 12.28 9.81
N GLU A 44 16.19 13.27 8.94
CA GLU A 44 15.14 13.31 7.92
C GLU A 44 15.67 12.71 6.61
N PHE A 45 14.86 11.89 5.95
CA PHE A 45 15.17 11.37 4.62
C PHE A 45 13.92 11.27 3.76
N ILE A 46 14.11 11.36 2.45
CA ILE A 46 13.05 11.18 1.46
C ILE A 46 13.32 9.84 0.76
N PRO A 47 12.45 8.82 0.93
CA PRO A 47 12.56 7.59 0.18
C PRO A 47 12.50 7.84 -1.32
N ARG A 48 13.16 6.99 -2.11
CA ARG A 48 13.04 6.98 -3.57
C ARG A 48 11.73 6.33 -4.02
N ARG A 49 10.61 6.70 -3.41
CA ARG A 49 9.25 6.34 -3.81
C ARG A 49 8.33 7.52 -3.48
N LYS A 50 7.29 7.69 -4.28
CA LYS A 50 6.24 8.66 -3.97
C LYS A 50 5.04 7.94 -3.41
N VAL A 51 4.26 8.64 -2.60
CA VAL A 51 3.07 8.08 -1.96
C VAL A 51 1.84 8.92 -2.26
N LEU A 52 0.69 8.26 -2.15
CA LEU A 52 -0.61 8.90 -2.09
C LEU A 52 -1.54 8.02 -1.28
N THR A 53 -2.47 8.63 -0.56
CA THR A 53 -3.28 7.94 0.45
C THR A 53 -4.74 8.25 0.26
N PHE A 54 -5.61 7.27 0.44
CA PHE A 54 -7.05 7.42 0.34
C PHE A 54 -7.72 6.67 1.47
N GLY A 55 -8.91 7.11 1.87
CA GLY A 55 -9.56 6.54 3.04
C GLY A 55 -10.83 7.26 3.42
N ASP A 56 -11.46 6.73 4.46
CA ASP A 56 -12.68 7.29 5.02
C ASP A 56 -12.45 8.70 5.60
N PRO A 57 -13.49 9.54 5.68
CA PRO A 57 -13.35 10.92 6.13
C PRO A 57 -12.70 11.02 7.51
N GLY A 58 -11.64 11.84 7.61
CA GLY A 58 -10.95 12.13 8.86
C GLY A 58 -9.82 11.14 9.20
N LEU A 59 -9.63 10.07 8.42
CA LEU A 59 -8.54 9.14 8.68
C LEU A 59 -7.16 9.73 8.36
N THR A 60 -6.22 9.39 9.23
CA THR A 60 -4.80 9.72 9.10
C THR A 60 -4.00 8.50 9.48
N TYR A 61 -3.04 8.13 8.63
CA TYR A 61 -2.07 7.08 8.94
C TYR A 61 -0.77 7.70 9.40
N THR A 62 -0.19 7.18 10.48
CA THR A 62 1.09 7.66 10.99
C THR A 62 2.18 6.68 10.58
N PHE A 63 3.04 7.09 9.65
CA PHE A 63 4.17 6.28 9.21
C PHE A 63 5.49 6.87 9.69
N SER A 64 6.26 6.14 10.49
CA SER A 64 7.55 6.60 11.03
C SER A 64 7.45 7.98 11.72
N GLY A 65 6.37 8.22 12.46
CA GLY A 65 6.08 9.50 13.12
C GLY A 65 5.55 10.62 12.21
N THR A 66 5.44 10.38 10.90
CA THR A 66 4.84 11.33 9.95
C THR A 66 3.37 11.01 9.73
N ASN A 67 2.50 11.97 10.04
CA ASN A 67 1.06 11.89 9.78
C ASN A 67 0.76 12.13 8.30
N VAL A 68 0.04 11.19 7.68
CA VAL A 68 -0.37 11.26 6.27
C VAL A 68 -1.89 11.20 6.20
N PRO A 69 -2.58 12.33 6.01
CA PRO A 69 -4.04 12.37 5.95
C PRO A 69 -4.54 11.66 4.69
N ALA A 70 -5.66 10.96 4.81
CA ALA A 70 -6.32 10.31 3.69
C ALA A 70 -6.97 11.33 2.75
N ASN A 71 -6.80 11.16 1.44
CA ASN A 71 -7.66 11.82 0.46
C ASN A 71 -9.02 11.10 0.40
N ARG A 72 -10.04 11.79 -0.10
CA ARG A 72 -11.33 11.15 -0.39
C ARG A 72 -11.15 10.11 -1.47
N TRP A 73 -11.71 8.93 -1.26
CA TRP A 73 -11.75 7.85 -2.22
C TRP A 73 -12.11 8.31 -3.64
N SER A 74 -11.39 7.79 -4.64
CA SER A 74 -11.81 7.87 -6.04
C SER A 74 -12.71 6.69 -6.40
N THR A 75 -13.49 6.82 -7.47
CA THR A 75 -14.34 5.72 -7.97
C THR A 75 -13.52 4.46 -8.26
N THR A 76 -12.35 4.60 -8.88
CA THR A 76 -11.45 3.48 -9.18
C THR A 76 -10.99 2.76 -7.91
N LEU A 77 -10.65 3.50 -6.86
CA LEU A 77 -10.22 2.92 -5.59
C LEU A 77 -11.37 2.31 -4.80
N LEU A 78 -12.60 2.85 -4.90
CA LEU A 78 -13.79 2.23 -4.32
C LEU A 78 -14.12 0.89 -4.98
N ASN A 79 -13.96 0.79 -6.30
CA ASN A 79 -14.17 -0.47 -7.01
C ASN A 79 -13.13 -1.50 -6.58
N ILE A 80 -11.84 -1.12 -6.55
CA ILE A 80 -10.77 -2.00 -6.06
C ILE A 80 -11.04 -2.45 -4.62
N LYS A 81 -11.41 -1.51 -3.74
CA LYS A 81 -11.78 -1.81 -2.35
C LYS A 81 -12.87 -2.87 -2.31
N LYS A 82 -13.99 -2.66 -3.00
CA LYS A 82 -15.11 -3.61 -3.05
C LYS A 82 -14.68 -5.00 -3.51
N ASP A 83 -13.88 -5.09 -4.58
CA ASP A 83 -13.43 -6.37 -5.12
C ASP A 83 -12.51 -7.11 -4.13
N VAL A 84 -11.65 -6.38 -3.43
CA VAL A 84 -10.76 -6.92 -2.39
C VAL A 84 -11.54 -7.35 -1.14
N GLU A 85 -12.52 -6.57 -0.69
CA GLU A 85 -13.41 -6.91 0.43
C GLU A 85 -14.21 -8.17 0.11
N ALA A 86 -14.75 -8.29 -1.11
CA ALA A 86 -15.45 -9.50 -1.54
C ALA A 86 -14.54 -10.74 -1.54
N ARG A 87 -13.25 -10.57 -1.81
CA ARG A 87 -12.26 -11.66 -1.83
C ARG A 87 -11.75 -12.06 -0.45
N THR A 88 -11.63 -11.11 0.46
CA THR A 88 -11.05 -11.32 1.79
C THR A 88 -12.11 -11.62 2.84
N GLY A 89 -13.33 -11.13 2.65
CA GLY A 89 -14.38 -11.15 3.66
C GLY A 89 -14.17 -10.12 4.77
N GLU A 90 -13.21 -9.21 4.60
CA GLU A 90 -12.91 -8.11 5.53
C GLU A 90 -13.35 -6.77 4.94
N GLU A 91 -13.44 -5.73 5.78
CA GLU A 91 -13.67 -4.35 5.37
C GLU A 91 -12.39 -3.52 5.53
N TYR A 92 -12.16 -2.59 4.61
CA TYR A 92 -10.99 -1.72 4.64
C TYR A 92 -11.41 -0.25 4.65
N ASN A 93 -10.70 0.60 5.37
CA ASN A 93 -11.03 2.03 5.47
C ASN A 93 -9.92 2.95 4.94
N TYR A 94 -8.80 2.38 4.51
CA TYR A 94 -7.62 3.13 4.11
C TYR A 94 -6.78 2.38 3.08
N VAL A 95 -6.13 3.11 2.17
CA VAL A 95 -5.14 2.58 1.23
C VAL A 95 -3.93 3.51 1.11
N LEU A 96 -2.74 2.91 1.08
CA LEU A 96 -1.48 3.57 0.76
C LEU A 96 -1.02 3.13 -0.64
N LEU A 97 -1.03 4.06 -1.58
CA LEU A 97 -0.45 3.85 -2.91
C LEU A 97 1.05 4.16 -2.88
N ASN A 98 1.83 3.19 -3.34
CA ASN A 98 3.28 3.31 -3.49
C ASN A 98 3.67 3.40 -4.97
N TYR A 99 4.24 4.54 -5.37
CA TYR A 99 4.73 4.74 -6.74
C TYR A 99 6.25 4.61 -6.81
N TYR A 100 6.71 3.58 -7.53
CA TYR A 100 8.11 3.27 -7.79
C TYR A 100 8.45 3.65 -9.24
N SER A 101 9.05 4.82 -9.45
CA SER A 101 9.26 5.38 -10.79
C SER A 101 10.23 4.58 -11.66
N ASN A 102 11.13 3.81 -11.05
CA ASN A 102 12.11 2.98 -11.77
C ASN A 102 12.67 1.86 -10.86
N GLY A 103 13.58 1.03 -11.39
CA GLY A 103 14.20 -0.07 -10.64
C GLY A 103 15.15 0.35 -9.50
N LEU A 104 15.50 1.64 -9.38
CA LEU A 104 16.27 2.16 -8.24
C LEU A 104 15.37 2.56 -7.06
N SER A 105 14.06 2.62 -7.29
CA SER A 105 13.04 2.91 -6.29
C SER A 105 12.81 1.66 -5.43
N LYS A 106 13.00 1.76 -4.12
CA LYS A 106 12.86 0.64 -3.19
C LYS A 106 12.33 1.10 -1.84
N ILE A 107 11.75 0.16 -1.10
CA ILE A 107 11.45 0.28 0.32
C ILE A 107 12.39 -0.66 1.08
N GLY A 108 12.94 -0.20 2.20
CA GLY A 108 13.78 -1.04 3.07
C GLY A 108 12.94 -2.10 3.78
N SER A 109 13.60 -3.13 4.32
CA SER A 109 12.97 -4.13 5.19
C SER A 109 12.23 -3.44 6.35
N HIS A 110 10.95 -3.74 6.52
CA HIS A 110 10.07 -3.20 7.56
C HIS A 110 8.92 -4.19 7.84
N LYS A 111 8.17 -3.92 8.90
CA LYS A 111 6.90 -4.58 9.22
C LYS A 111 5.83 -3.52 9.37
N ASP A 112 4.63 -3.79 8.88
CA ASP A 112 3.46 -2.97 9.11
C ASP A 112 2.90 -3.34 10.50
N ASN A 113 3.36 -2.64 11.53
CA ASN A 113 3.03 -2.91 12.93
C ASN A 113 2.66 -1.64 13.70
N GLU A 114 2.16 -0.63 12.99
CA GLU A 114 1.68 0.59 13.61
C GLU A 114 0.49 0.32 14.52
N THR A 115 0.43 1.01 15.66
CA THR A 115 -0.64 0.86 16.67
C THR A 115 -2.04 1.21 16.16
N SER A 116 -2.13 1.90 15.02
CA SER A 116 -3.39 2.24 14.37
C SER A 116 -3.96 1.11 13.50
N LEU A 117 -3.20 0.03 13.28
CA LEU A 117 -3.63 -1.13 12.51
C LEU A 117 -4.27 -2.16 13.44
N ASP A 118 -5.33 -2.82 12.96
CA ASP A 118 -5.83 -4.02 13.62
C ASP A 118 -4.84 -5.17 13.36
N PRO A 119 -4.17 -5.71 14.40
CA PRO A 119 -3.18 -6.77 14.22
C PRO A 119 -3.79 -8.09 13.71
N ALA A 120 -5.11 -8.24 13.75
CA ALA A 120 -5.80 -9.41 13.21
C ALA A 120 -6.26 -9.23 11.76
N SER A 121 -6.20 -8.02 11.19
CA SER A 121 -6.66 -7.75 9.82
C SER A 121 -5.60 -8.14 8.79
N THR A 122 -6.06 -8.69 7.67
CA THR A 122 -5.23 -8.97 6.51
C THR A 122 -4.80 -7.66 5.83
N ILE A 123 -3.56 -7.57 5.35
CA ILE A 123 -3.08 -6.44 4.53
C ILE A 123 -3.08 -6.84 3.05
N PRO A 124 -4.18 -6.61 2.30
CA PRO A 124 -4.21 -6.92 0.88
C PRO A 124 -3.29 -5.98 0.09
N THR A 125 -2.42 -6.55 -0.74
CA THR A 125 -1.48 -5.80 -1.57
C THR A 125 -1.71 -6.12 -3.04
N LEU A 126 -2.08 -5.10 -3.83
CA LEU A 126 -2.20 -5.20 -5.28
C LEU A 126 -1.05 -4.47 -5.96
N SER A 127 -0.52 -5.06 -7.03
CA SER A 127 0.59 -4.50 -7.82
C SER A 127 0.17 -4.31 -9.27
N PHE A 128 0.50 -3.16 -9.84
CA PHE A 128 0.21 -2.81 -11.24
C PHE A 128 1.49 -2.33 -11.94
N GLY A 129 1.65 -2.69 -13.22
CA GLY A 129 2.79 -2.27 -14.04
C GLY A 129 3.97 -3.23 -13.97
N ALA A 130 5.19 -2.69 -13.93
CA ALA A 130 6.40 -3.50 -14.06
C ALA A 130 6.63 -4.42 -12.85
N THR A 131 6.95 -5.68 -13.10
CA THR A 131 7.25 -6.70 -12.07
C THR A 131 8.39 -6.24 -11.15
N ARG A 132 8.27 -6.56 -9.86
CA ARG A 132 9.26 -6.30 -8.80
C ARG A 132 9.35 -7.51 -7.88
N THR A 133 10.53 -7.72 -7.30
CA THR A 133 10.74 -8.75 -6.29
C THR A 133 10.24 -8.26 -4.94
N PHE A 134 9.44 -9.09 -4.27
CA PHE A 134 9.00 -8.88 -2.89
C PHE A 134 9.73 -9.86 -1.97
N TYR A 135 10.31 -9.34 -0.88
CA TYR A 135 10.99 -10.13 0.14
C TYR A 135 10.17 -10.02 1.44
N HIS A 136 9.82 -11.15 2.07
CA HIS A 136 9.16 -11.19 3.37
C HIS A 136 10.20 -11.42 4.47
N ILE A 137 9.96 -10.86 5.67
CA ILE A 137 10.86 -10.90 6.84
C ILE A 137 10.12 -11.26 8.13
#